data_AF-A0A059LAE5-F1
#
_entry.id   AF-A0A059LAE5-F1
#
_cell.length_a   1.000
_cell.length_b   1.000
_cell.length_c   1.000
_cell.angle_alpha   90.00
_cell.angle_beta   90.00
_cell.angle_gamma   90.00
#
_symmetry.space_group_name_H-M   'P 1'
#
loop_
_entity.id
_entity.type
_entity.pdbx_description
1 polymer ?
#
loop_
_entity_poly.entity_id
_entity_poly.type
_entity_poly.pdbx_seq_one_letter_code
_entity_poly.pdbx_strand_id
1 'polypeptide(L)'
;IDRVRVDEANRLRHDKPARKVIKQARWLLLRNPQNLKTPEQQVHLQDLLAANQSLMTVYLMKAELKTLWTPSTAWDWRSAWKQWLRHANESEIPALIQFAKRLKGYWRGIVSRVRWPMHTGQLEGINNRIKVIKRMAYGYRDSEFFFMKIKSVFPGNP
;
A
#
# COMPACT_ATOMS: atom_id res chain seq x y z
N ILE A 1 -5.45 0.14 -6.09
CA ILE A 1 -5.51 -0.96 -7.09
C ILE A 1 -6.75 -1.81 -6.91
N ASP A 2 -6.95 -2.51 -5.79
CA ASP A 2 -8.01 -3.53 -5.70
C ASP A 2 -9.42 -3.00 -5.96
N ARG A 3 -9.74 -1.80 -5.46
CA ARG A 3 -11.02 -1.15 -5.76
C ARG A 3 -11.24 -0.95 -7.27
N VAL A 4 -10.25 -0.40 -7.96
CA VAL A 4 -10.29 -0.18 -9.42
C VAL A 4 -10.44 -1.50 -10.15
N ARG A 5 -9.69 -2.54 -9.76
CA ARG A 5 -9.84 -3.90 -10.33
C ARG A 5 -11.26 -4.43 -10.20
N VAL A 6 -11.91 -4.23 -9.06
CA VAL A 6 -13.31 -4.64 -8.86
C VAL A 6 -14.26 -3.83 -9.75
N ASP A 7 -14.05 -2.51 -9.84
CA ASP A 7 -14.87 -1.62 -10.68
C ASP A 7 -14.74 -2.00 -12.17
N GLU A 8 -13.51 -2.23 -12.66
CA GLU A 8 -13.23 -2.70 -14.03
C GLU A 8 -13.81 -4.09 -14.31
N ALA A 9 -13.67 -5.03 -13.37
CA ALA A 9 -14.30 -6.35 -13.50
C ALA A 9 -15.83 -6.28 -13.51
N ASN A 10 -16.43 -5.25 -12.93
CA ASN A 10 -17.88 -5.05 -12.96
C ASN A 10 -18.35 -4.38 -14.26
N ARG A 11 -17.52 -3.56 -14.90
CA ARG A 11 -17.80 -3.05 -16.26
C ARG A 11 -17.93 -4.19 -17.27
N LEU A 12 -17.09 -5.22 -17.14
CA LEU A 12 -17.13 -6.43 -17.96
C LEU A 12 -18.16 -7.48 -17.49
N ARG A 13 -19.23 -7.09 -16.77
CA ARG A 13 -20.19 -8.07 -16.20
C ARG A 13 -20.79 -9.03 -17.24
N HIS A 14 -20.91 -8.57 -18.48
CA HIS A 14 -21.51 -9.30 -19.60
C HIS A 14 -20.50 -10.16 -20.37
N ASP A 15 -19.22 -9.80 -20.31
CA ASP A 15 -18.11 -10.59 -20.86
C ASP A 15 -17.50 -11.46 -19.74
N LYS A 16 -18.05 -12.67 -19.57
CA LYS A 16 -17.63 -13.59 -18.51
C LYS A 16 -16.15 -13.97 -18.61
N PRO A 17 -15.59 -14.32 -19.79
CA PRO A 17 -14.16 -14.59 -19.94
C PRO A 17 -13.27 -13.42 -19.52
N ALA A 18 -13.48 -12.23 -20.07
CA ALA A 18 -12.62 -11.07 -19.77
C ALA A 18 -12.75 -10.63 -18.30
N ARG A 19 -13.96 -10.72 -17.73
CA ARG A 19 -14.18 -10.47 -16.29
C ARG A 19 -13.39 -11.43 -15.40
N LYS A 20 -13.30 -12.70 -15.78
CA LYS A 20 -12.58 -13.72 -15.01
C LYS A 20 -11.08 -13.38 -14.94
N VAL A 21 -10.50 -12.93 -16.05
CA VAL A 21 -9.09 -12.49 -16.13
C VAL A 21 -8.82 -11.36 -15.13
N ILE A 22 -9.61 -10.27 -15.16
CA ILE A 22 -9.43 -9.14 -14.23
C ILE A 22 -9.62 -9.57 -12.77
N LYS A 23 -10.57 -10.49 -12.50
CA LYS A 23 -10.81 -10.98 -11.15
C LYS A 23 -9.62 -11.76 -10.59
N GLN A 24 -8.97 -12.58 -11.41
CA GLN A 24 -7.84 -13.44 -11.00
C GLN A 24 -6.52 -12.67 -10.91
N ALA A 25 -6.39 -11.53 -11.59
CA ALA A 25 -5.18 -10.72 -11.63
C ALA A 25 -4.79 -9.99 -10.32
N ARG A 26 -5.54 -10.14 -9.22
CA ARG A 26 -5.30 -9.40 -7.96
C ARG A 26 -3.85 -9.52 -7.48
N TRP A 27 -3.34 -10.74 -7.37
CA TRP A 27 -1.99 -10.97 -6.85
C TRP A 27 -0.91 -10.50 -7.82
N LEU A 28 -1.18 -10.61 -9.11
CA LEU A 28 -0.27 -10.15 -10.15
C LEU A 28 -0.06 -8.63 -10.08
N LEU A 29 -1.14 -7.86 -9.93
CA LEU A 29 -1.11 -6.40 -9.78
C LEU A 29 -0.46 -5.94 -8.46
N LEU A 30 -0.49 -6.78 -7.42
CA LEU A 30 0.07 -6.44 -6.10
C LEU A 30 1.57 -6.74 -5.99
N ARG A 31 2.07 -7.75 -6.71
CA ARG A 31 3.50 -8.10 -6.72
C ARG A 31 4.36 -6.97 -7.29
N ASN A 32 5.64 -7.01 -6.95
CA ASN A 32 6.63 -6.14 -7.58
C ASN A 32 7.11 -6.82 -8.87
N PRO A 33 7.36 -6.07 -9.96
CA PRO A 33 7.82 -6.62 -11.24
C PRO A 33 9.01 -7.58 -11.08
N GLN A 34 10.01 -7.19 -10.29
CA GLN A 34 11.22 -7.99 -10.03
C GLN A 34 10.95 -9.32 -9.31
N ASN A 35 9.76 -9.50 -8.72
CA ASN A 35 9.37 -10.71 -8.01
C ASN A 35 8.44 -11.61 -8.87
N LEU A 36 8.22 -11.26 -10.14
CA LEU A 36 7.50 -12.10 -11.10
C LEU A 36 8.46 -13.15 -11.65
N LYS A 37 8.33 -14.38 -11.13
CA LYS A 37 9.31 -15.46 -11.34
C LYS A 37 9.21 -16.13 -12.71
N THR A 38 8.06 -16.05 -13.38
CA THR A 38 7.84 -16.76 -14.64
C THR A 38 7.56 -15.78 -15.79
N PRO A 39 8.09 -16.02 -17.00
CA PRO A 39 7.85 -15.16 -18.17
C PRO A 39 6.36 -14.98 -18.48
N GLU A 40 5.56 -16.03 -18.29
CA GLU A 40 4.12 -16.02 -18.57
C GLU A 40 3.38 -15.02 -17.65
N GLN A 41 3.82 -14.88 -16.40
CA GLN A 41 3.26 -13.88 -15.48
C GLN A 41 3.56 -12.46 -15.95
N GLN A 42 4.74 -12.24 -16.51
CA GLN A 42 5.14 -10.92 -17.01
C GLN A 42 4.34 -10.54 -18.25
N VAL A 43 4.23 -11.45 -19.23
CA VAL A 43 3.39 -11.27 -20.42
C VAL A 43 1.94 -11.03 -20.02
N HIS A 44 1.39 -11.88 -19.14
CA HIS A 44 0.01 -11.73 -18.70
C HIS A 44 -0.25 -10.39 -17.98
N LEU A 45 0.72 -9.88 -17.22
CA LEU A 45 0.62 -8.56 -16.61
C LEU A 45 0.65 -7.47 -17.68
N GLN A 46 1.58 -7.54 -18.63
CA GLN A 46 1.67 -6.56 -19.71
C GLN A 46 0.37 -6.50 -20.53
N ASP A 47 -0.17 -7.65 -20.93
CA ASP A 47 -1.43 -7.74 -21.68
C ASP A 47 -2.60 -7.13 -20.89
N LEU A 48 -2.69 -7.45 -19.60
CA LEU A 48 -3.74 -6.92 -18.72
C LEU A 48 -3.66 -5.39 -18.61
N LEU A 49 -2.44 -4.85 -18.46
CA LEU A 49 -2.24 -3.41 -18.33
C LEU A 49 -2.46 -2.69 -19.67
N ALA A 50 -2.05 -3.30 -20.79
CA ALA A 50 -2.31 -2.78 -22.12
C ALA A 50 -3.81 -2.72 -22.45
N ALA A 51 -4.57 -3.74 -22.02
CA ALA A 51 -6.01 -3.83 -22.24
C ALA A 51 -6.84 -2.97 -21.28
N ASN A 52 -6.29 -2.50 -20.16
CA ASN A 52 -7.03 -1.74 -19.16
C ASN A 52 -6.27 -0.50 -18.67
N GLN A 53 -6.59 0.64 -19.28
CA GLN A 53 -5.97 1.93 -18.96
C GLN A 53 -6.10 2.31 -17.48
N SER A 54 -7.27 2.12 -16.85
CA SER A 54 -7.45 2.43 -15.43
C SER A 54 -6.51 1.62 -14.53
N LEU A 55 -6.36 0.32 -14.81
CA LEU A 55 -5.45 -0.56 -14.08
C LEU A 55 -3.99 -0.19 -14.31
N MET A 56 -3.62 0.12 -15.56
CA MET A 56 -2.30 0.64 -15.90
C MET A 56 -1.97 1.91 -15.13
N THR A 57 -2.86 2.90 -15.16
CA THR A 57 -2.66 4.15 -14.42
C THR A 57 -2.47 3.90 -12.94
N VAL A 58 -3.32 3.12 -12.27
CA VAL A 58 -3.13 2.88 -10.83
C VAL A 58 -1.91 2.01 -10.53
N TYR A 59 -1.53 1.12 -11.45
CA TYR A 59 -0.31 0.33 -11.34
C TYR A 59 0.94 1.22 -11.39
N LEU A 60 1.01 2.14 -12.36
CA LEU A 60 2.09 3.13 -12.47
C LEU A 60 2.10 4.08 -11.27
N MET A 61 0.94 4.62 -10.87
CA MET A 61 0.82 5.52 -9.73
C MET A 61 1.27 4.87 -8.41
N LYS A 62 1.08 3.56 -8.24
CA LYS A 62 1.66 2.79 -7.12
C LYS A 62 3.19 2.75 -7.20
N ALA A 63 3.75 2.52 -8.39
CA ALA A 63 5.19 2.47 -8.58
C ALA A 63 5.83 3.84 -8.33
N GLU A 64 5.24 4.90 -8.89
CA GLU A 64 5.64 6.29 -8.66
C GLU A 64 5.56 6.66 -7.17
N LEU A 65 4.50 6.26 -6.46
CA LEU A 65 4.42 6.54 -5.02
C LEU A 65 5.60 5.95 -4.25
N LYS A 66 6.09 4.77 -4.63
CA LYS A 66 7.25 4.14 -3.97
C LYS A 66 8.54 4.93 -4.15
N THR A 67 8.68 5.69 -5.24
CA THR A 67 9.88 6.50 -5.46
C THR A 67 9.97 7.64 -4.44
N LEU A 68 8.91 7.96 -3.70
CA LEU A 68 8.97 8.91 -2.58
C LEU A 68 9.85 8.44 -1.41
N TRP A 69 10.29 7.18 -1.40
CA TRP A 69 11.22 6.66 -0.40
C TRP A 69 12.69 6.75 -0.81
N THR A 70 13.00 7.19 -2.03
CA THR A 70 14.36 7.39 -2.55
C THR A 70 14.91 8.83 -2.54
N PRO A 71 14.14 9.94 -2.36
CA PRO A 71 14.70 11.29 -2.50
C PRO A 71 15.73 11.59 -1.42
N SER A 72 16.78 12.32 -1.82
CA SER A 72 17.89 12.71 -0.95
C SER A 72 17.54 13.91 -0.05
N THR A 73 16.60 14.76 -0.48
CA THR A 73 16.25 16.00 0.25
C THR A 73 14.74 16.14 0.46
N ALA A 74 14.37 16.92 1.49
CA ALA A 74 12.97 17.23 1.79
C ALA A 74 12.29 18.06 0.67
N TRP A 75 13.07 18.87 -0.06
CA TRP A 75 12.56 19.68 -1.18
C TRP A 75 12.21 18.79 -2.37
N ASP A 76 13.11 17.87 -2.76
CA ASP A 76 12.85 16.92 -3.84
C ASP A 76 11.64 16.04 -3.52
N TRP A 77 11.58 15.55 -2.27
CA TRP A 77 10.43 14.80 -1.78
C TRP A 77 9.14 15.61 -1.92
N ARG A 78 9.14 16.89 -1.52
CA ARG A 78 7.95 17.75 -1.58
C ARG A 78 7.53 18.06 -3.01
N SER A 79 8.49 18.20 -3.93
CA SER A 79 8.22 18.37 -5.36
C SER A 79 7.56 17.11 -5.95
N ALA A 80 8.18 15.94 -5.76
CA ALA A 80 7.65 14.65 -6.20
C ALA A 80 6.27 14.36 -5.59
N TRP A 81 6.08 14.68 -4.31
CA TRP A 81 4.80 14.53 -3.63
C TRP A 81 3.68 15.39 -4.24
N LYS A 82 3.98 16.66 -4.55
CA LYS A 82 3.02 17.55 -5.21
C LYS A 82 2.68 17.07 -6.62
N GLN A 83 3.68 16.62 -7.38
CA GLN A 83 3.49 16.05 -8.71
C GLN A 83 2.61 14.80 -8.65
N TRP A 84 2.91 13.87 -7.74
CA TRP A 84 2.11 12.66 -7.56
C TRP A 84 0.65 12.96 -7.19
N LEU A 85 0.42 13.93 -6.29
CA LEU A 85 -0.94 14.39 -5.95
C LEU A 85 -1.66 15.00 -7.16
N ARG A 86 -0.94 15.73 -8.01
CA ARG A 86 -1.48 16.30 -9.25
C ARG A 86 -1.88 15.19 -10.22
N HIS A 87 -0.99 14.26 -10.52
CA HIS A 87 -1.28 13.09 -11.37
C HIS A 87 -2.47 12.27 -10.84
N ALA A 88 -2.57 12.09 -9.51
CA ALA A 88 -3.71 11.39 -8.92
C ALA A 88 -5.04 12.10 -9.17
N ASN A 89 -5.07 13.44 -9.13
CA ASN A 89 -6.28 14.21 -9.44
C ASN A 89 -6.59 14.23 -10.94
N GLU A 90 -5.58 14.36 -11.80
CA GLU A 90 -5.71 14.35 -13.27
C GLU A 90 -6.05 12.96 -13.82
N SER A 91 -5.84 11.89 -13.04
CA SER A 91 -6.17 10.52 -13.47
C SER A 91 -7.66 10.26 -13.70
N GLU A 92 -8.54 11.10 -13.15
CA GLU A 92 -10.00 10.92 -13.15
C GLU A 92 -10.50 9.61 -12.53
N ILE A 93 -9.63 8.83 -11.86
CA ILE A 93 -9.99 7.56 -11.22
C ILE A 93 -10.50 7.85 -9.79
N PRO A 94 -11.79 7.66 -9.48
CA PRO A 94 -12.36 8.09 -8.19
C PRO A 94 -11.67 7.44 -6.98
N ALA A 95 -11.34 6.16 -7.09
CA ALA A 95 -10.65 5.43 -6.03
C ALA A 95 -9.23 5.96 -5.76
N LEU A 96 -8.52 6.40 -6.81
CA LEU A 96 -7.18 6.97 -6.70
C LEU A 96 -7.23 8.39 -6.13
N ILE A 97 -8.15 9.22 -6.61
CA ILE A 97 -8.41 10.57 -6.08
C ILE A 97 -8.75 10.51 -4.59
N GLN A 98 -9.66 9.61 -4.20
CA GLN A 98 -10.06 9.43 -2.81
C GLN A 98 -8.89 8.96 -1.93
N PHE A 99 -8.04 8.07 -2.45
CA PHE A 99 -6.82 7.63 -1.76
C PHE A 99 -5.85 8.80 -1.57
N ALA A 100 -5.59 9.58 -2.61
CA ALA A 100 -4.73 10.76 -2.55
C ALA A 100 -5.24 11.81 -1.54
N LYS A 101 -6.55 12.08 -1.52
CA LYS A 101 -7.19 12.98 -0.53
C LYS A 101 -6.94 12.53 0.90
N ARG A 102 -7.07 11.24 1.19
CA ARG A 102 -6.80 10.68 2.53
C ARG A 102 -5.31 10.76 2.88
N LEU A 103 -4.45 10.40 1.94
CA LEU A 103 -3.00 10.40 2.15
C LEU A 103 -2.44 11.82 2.35
N LYS A 104 -3.06 12.83 1.72
CA LYS A 104 -2.71 14.26 1.84
C LYS A 104 -2.60 14.74 3.28
N GLY A 105 -3.43 14.27 4.20
CA GLY A 105 -3.35 14.69 5.61
C GLY A 105 -2.09 14.21 6.33
N TYR A 106 -1.51 13.08 5.90
CA TYR A 106 -0.42 12.40 6.59
C TYR A 106 0.98 12.77 6.06
N TRP A 107 1.08 13.66 5.07
CA TRP A 107 2.34 13.96 4.38
C TRP A 107 3.51 14.33 5.31
N ARG A 108 3.22 15.03 6.43
CA ARG A 108 4.24 15.43 7.42
C ARG A 108 4.94 14.22 8.07
N GLY A 109 4.17 13.16 8.38
CA GLY A 109 4.72 11.92 8.92
C GLY A 109 5.39 11.03 7.88
N ILE A 110 5.08 11.23 6.59
CA ILE A 110 5.74 10.51 5.51
C ILE A 110 7.10 11.14 5.20
N VAL A 111 7.15 12.48 5.06
CA VAL A 111 8.39 13.22 4.80
C VAL A 111 9.38 13.15 5.97
N SER A 112 8.91 12.95 7.21
CA SER A 112 9.81 12.82 8.37
C SER A 112 10.80 11.66 8.19
N ARG A 113 10.48 10.66 7.37
CA ARG A 113 11.40 9.56 7.04
C ARG A 113 12.64 10.00 6.28
N VAL A 114 12.56 11.11 5.51
CA VAL A 114 13.73 11.68 4.82
C VAL A 114 14.77 12.15 5.82
N ARG A 115 14.34 12.70 6.96
CA ARG A 115 15.24 13.14 8.04
C ARG A 115 15.60 11.99 8.99
N TRP A 116 14.64 11.11 9.27
CA TRP A 116 14.78 10.01 10.22
C TRP A 116 14.43 8.68 9.53
N PRO A 117 15.41 8.00 8.91
CA PRO A 117 15.17 6.74 8.22
C PRO A 117 14.88 5.62 9.24
N MET A 118 13.63 5.55 9.68
CA MET A 118 13.13 4.48 10.56
C MET A 118 12.65 3.30 9.72
N HIS A 119 13.02 2.09 10.14
CA HIS A 119 12.48 0.85 9.61
C HIS A 119 11.25 0.43 10.44
N THR A 120 10.13 0.10 9.79
CA THR A 120 8.90 -0.29 10.51
C THR A 120 8.98 -1.68 11.13
N GLY A 121 9.96 -2.51 10.74
CA GLY A 121 10.06 -3.89 11.21
C GLY A 121 10.15 -4.05 12.74
N GLN A 122 10.84 -3.14 13.44
CA GLN A 122 10.88 -3.18 14.90
C GLN A 122 9.50 -2.87 15.51
N LEU A 123 8.85 -1.80 15.02
CA LEU A 123 7.49 -1.43 15.43
C LEU A 123 6.48 -2.56 15.13
N GLU A 124 6.58 -3.18 13.95
CA GLU A 124 5.77 -4.33 13.56
C GLU A 124 6.02 -5.55 14.45
N GLY A 125 7.28 -5.84 14.79
CA GLY A 125 7.66 -6.90 15.71
C GLY A 125 7.04 -6.71 17.10
N ILE A 126 7.15 -5.49 17.65
CA ILE A 126 6.52 -5.12 18.92
C ILE A 126 5.00 -5.28 18.83
N ASN A 127 4.37 -4.73 17.79
CA ASN A 127 2.93 -4.84 17.58
C ASN A 127 2.45 -6.29 17.47
N ASN A 128 3.21 -7.14 16.78
CA ASN A 128 2.90 -8.57 16.64
C ASN A 128 3.02 -9.29 17.98
N ARG A 129 4.05 -8.99 18.77
CA ARG A 129 4.23 -9.57 20.10
C ARG A 129 3.13 -9.12 21.07
N ILE A 130 2.73 -7.84 21.05
CA ILE A 130 1.56 -7.34 21.81
C ILE A 130 0.28 -8.10 21.41
N LYS A 131 0.06 -8.31 20.10
CA LYS A 131 -1.08 -9.12 19.61
C LYS A 131 -1.01 -10.58 20.07
N VAL A 132 0.19 -11.16 20.19
CA VAL A 132 0.37 -12.52 20.74
C VAL A 132 -0.01 -12.54 22.23
N ILE A 133 0.48 -11.59 23.03
CA ILE A 133 0.15 -11.47 24.46
C ILE A 133 -1.37 -11.38 24.65
N LYS A 134 -2.04 -10.51 23.88
CA LYS A 134 -3.50 -10.40 23.89
C LYS A 134 -4.22 -11.72 23.55
N ARG A 135 -3.74 -12.44 22.53
CA ARG A 135 -4.33 -13.72 22.10
C ARG A 135 -4.13 -14.83 23.12
N MET A 136 -2.95 -14.92 23.73
CA MET A 136 -2.64 -15.94 24.75
C MET A 136 -3.51 -15.80 26.00
N ALA A 137 -3.88 -14.58 26.37
CA ALA A 137 -4.75 -14.31 27.50
C ALA A 137 -6.25 -14.49 27.18
N TYR A 138 -6.61 -14.79 25.93
CA TYR A 138 -8.00 -14.74 25.44
C TYR A 138 -8.68 -13.38 25.69
N GLY A 139 -7.88 -12.30 25.65
CA GLY A 139 -8.30 -10.94 25.96
C GLY A 139 -8.00 -10.55 27.42
N TYR A 140 -8.01 -9.24 27.66
CA TYR A 140 -7.87 -8.66 28.99
C TYR A 140 -9.10 -7.81 29.29
N ARG A 141 -9.63 -7.92 30.51
CA ARG A 141 -10.76 -7.08 30.96
C ARG A 141 -10.31 -5.69 31.40
N ASP A 142 -9.12 -5.62 31.99
CA ASP A 142 -8.50 -4.38 32.44
C ASP A 142 -7.39 -3.95 31.47
N SER A 143 -7.50 -2.72 30.97
CA SER A 143 -6.53 -2.12 30.06
C SER A 143 -5.23 -1.75 30.78
N GLU A 144 -5.29 -1.31 32.05
CA GLU A 144 -4.11 -0.95 32.83
C GLU A 144 -3.24 -2.18 33.07
N PHE A 145 -3.85 -3.29 33.49
CA PHE A 145 -3.16 -4.57 33.62
C PHE A 145 -2.56 -5.05 32.28
N PHE A 146 -3.27 -4.86 31.17
CA PHE A 146 -2.73 -5.19 29.85
C PHE A 146 -1.49 -4.34 29.50
N PHE A 147 -1.54 -3.02 29.74
CA PHE A 147 -0.38 -2.14 29.54
C PHE A 147 0.78 -2.50 30.47
N MET A 148 0.51 -2.90 31.72
CA MET A 148 1.53 -3.38 32.64
C MET A 148 2.24 -4.63 32.09
N LYS A 149 1.48 -5.58 31.53
CA LYS A 149 2.04 -6.77 30.85
C LYS A 149 2.86 -6.42 29.61
N ILE A 150 2.46 -5.40 28.85
CA ILE A 150 3.26 -4.91 27.71
C ILE A 150 4.58 -4.31 28.22
N LYS A 151 4.53 -3.40 29.20
CA LYS A 151 5.71 -2.75 29.77
C LYS A 151 6.70 -3.76 30.37
N SER A 152 6.20 -4.83 31.01
CA SER A 152 7.09 -5.88 31.55
C SER A 152 7.85 -6.65 30.47
N VAL A 153 7.31 -6.75 29.26
CA VAL A 153 7.94 -7.45 28.12
C VAL A 153 8.86 -6.49 27.33
N PHE A 154 8.57 -5.20 27.35
CA PHE A 154 9.35 -4.15 26.70
C PHE A 154 9.77 -3.09 27.73
N PRO A 155 10.76 -3.38 28.61
CA PRO A 155 11.13 -2.48 29.69
C PRO A 155 11.76 -1.14 29.24
N GLY A 156 11.85 -0.87 27.93
CA GLY A 156 12.66 0.20 27.36
C GLY A 156 14.14 -0.17 27.42
N ASN A 157 14.90 0.14 26.37
CA ASN A 157 16.34 0.30 26.59
C ASN A 157 16.53 1.60 27.39
N PRO A 158 17.40 1.62 28.41
CA PRO A 158 17.74 2.85 29.12
C PRO A 158 18.25 3.94 28.17
#